data_AF-A0A4R4WTX7-F1
#
_entry.id   AF-A0A4R4WTX7-F1
#
_cell.length_a   1.000
_cell.length_b   1.000
_cell.length_c   1.000
_cell.angle_alpha   90.00
_cell.angle_beta   90.00
_cell.angle_gamma   90.00
#
_symmetry.space_group_name_H-M   'P 1'
#
loop_
_entity.id
_entity.type
_entity.pdbx_description
1 polymer ?
#
loop_
_entity_poly.entity_id
_entity_poly.type
_entity_poly.pdbx_seq_one_letter_code
_entity_poly.pdbx_strand_id
1 'polypeptide(L)'
;MEILVAVIALAGALLAAFAAGALIQRLRDEPDGWLIAWTVAVAALALSLGVIAIGSFFGFGSVTFRIYQVTGSLLAPLWLAVGMVQLLAEKAPPRFLAWLFGIALTVVSVAIMIFDPLRVEQMGKALPSGSAVWAIIPSSLLTGVHVIDALVMLGMLVVAGLKWRNGDEYDTDNLHASAVIVPSGLALVGAMRFAVPAVFTTALLAVAAAAVWYTVLRPLAPYEDDEDDFGPEHDERPPRGDDRSQRRDARAQHHEERPAPPIPPGERPMFRDEQPGHPGRPESVPAADPPRRSSGLGDLVAEYRAGDQEVDYAARMAPPPDAGPSTGYIMNGAPPADASSQRPDFAMPGTGSVFPGADVFTPAQQQAGGKPSPNIYGLLTVFTIMDGAGDAFDRLAEATVEAVRRGEPDTLVYACHAVKSAPLQRIVYELYRDEIAYRDHQRQPHVERFINERQTMVLATNVIELNVNAAKVVPLPTVMF
;
A
#
# COMPACT_ATOMS: atom_id res chain seq x y z
N MET A 1 -5.54 -28.58 -34.03
CA MET A 1 -5.76 -27.61 -32.93
C MET A 1 -4.50 -27.35 -32.11
N GLU A 2 -3.63 -28.34 -32.03
CA GLU A 2 -2.42 -28.47 -31.21
C GLU A 2 -1.40 -27.37 -31.52
N ILE A 3 -1.23 -27.00 -32.80
CA ILE A 3 -0.34 -25.90 -33.22
C ILE A 3 -0.81 -24.55 -32.64
N LEU A 4 -2.12 -24.29 -32.61
CA LEU A 4 -2.67 -23.06 -32.04
C LEU A 4 -2.45 -23.03 -30.52
N VAL A 5 -2.69 -24.15 -29.84
CA VAL A 5 -2.36 -24.32 -28.41
C VAL A 5 -0.87 -24.04 -28.17
N ALA A 6 0.02 -24.61 -28.97
CA ALA A 6 1.46 -24.44 -28.83
C ALA A 6 1.93 -22.98 -29.01
N VAL A 7 1.35 -22.26 -29.97
CA VAL A 7 1.66 -20.84 -30.23
C VAL A 7 1.16 -19.95 -29.09
N ILE A 8 -0.09 -20.14 -28.61
CA ILE A 8 -0.63 -19.40 -27.46
C ILE A 8 0.20 -19.70 -26.21
N ALA A 9 0.57 -20.96 -25.99
CA ALA A 9 1.40 -21.38 -24.88
C ALA A 9 2.79 -20.73 -24.90
N LEU A 10 3.45 -20.69 -26.06
CA LEU A 10 4.77 -20.07 -26.21
C LEU A 10 4.71 -18.54 -26.02
N ALA A 11 3.71 -17.87 -26.59
CA ALA A 11 3.50 -16.44 -26.38
C ALA A 11 3.21 -16.11 -24.90
N GLY A 12 2.35 -16.89 -24.25
CA GLY A 12 2.05 -16.77 -22.82
C GLY A 12 3.25 -17.06 -21.93
N ALA A 13 4.09 -18.05 -22.27
CA ALA A 13 5.31 -18.36 -21.53
C ALA A 13 6.32 -17.21 -21.59
N LEU A 14 6.48 -16.56 -22.77
CA LEU A 14 7.33 -15.38 -22.93
C LEU A 14 6.81 -14.18 -22.13
N LEU A 15 5.50 -13.93 -22.17
CA LEU A 15 4.86 -12.89 -21.36
C LEU A 15 5.06 -13.14 -19.86
N ALA A 16 4.84 -14.37 -19.40
CA ALA A 16 5.03 -14.75 -18.00
C ALA A 16 6.51 -14.68 -17.59
N ALA A 17 7.45 -15.06 -18.45
CA ALA A 17 8.89 -14.93 -18.16
C ALA A 17 9.32 -13.46 -18.06
N PHE A 18 8.80 -12.58 -18.91
CA PHE A 18 9.04 -11.13 -18.81
C PHE A 18 8.44 -10.54 -17.52
N ALA A 19 7.23 -10.97 -17.17
CA ALA A 19 6.57 -10.54 -15.94
C ALA A 19 7.32 -11.00 -14.69
N ALA A 20 7.74 -12.26 -14.63
CA ALA A 20 8.62 -12.75 -13.56
C ALA A 20 9.94 -11.96 -13.49
N GLY A 21 10.51 -11.58 -14.65
CA GLY A 21 11.71 -10.75 -14.72
C GLY A 21 11.57 -9.39 -14.04
N ALA A 22 10.49 -8.65 -14.32
CA ALA A 22 10.25 -7.34 -13.69
C ALA A 22 9.85 -7.47 -12.22
N LEU A 23 9.08 -8.50 -11.84
CA LEU A 23 8.78 -8.85 -10.46
C LEU A 23 10.05 -9.12 -9.66
N ILE A 24 11.00 -9.90 -10.22
CA ILE A 24 12.32 -10.16 -9.61
C ILE A 24 13.17 -8.89 -9.53
N GLN A 25 13.06 -7.97 -10.50
CA GLN A 25 13.73 -6.68 -10.44
C GLN A 25 13.17 -5.84 -9.28
N ARG A 26 11.85 -5.61 -9.26
CA ARG A 26 11.18 -4.84 -8.19
C ARG A 26 11.45 -5.45 -6.81
N LEU A 27 11.45 -6.78 -6.68
CA LEU A 27 11.74 -7.49 -5.44
C LEU A 27 13.17 -7.26 -4.89
N ARG A 28 14.13 -6.85 -5.73
CA ARG A 28 15.48 -6.47 -5.29
C ARG A 28 15.54 -5.05 -4.75
N ASP A 29 14.64 -4.19 -5.23
CA ASP A 29 14.56 -2.79 -4.83
C ASP A 29 13.64 -2.64 -3.59
N GLU A 30 12.53 -3.39 -3.56
CA GLU A 30 11.47 -3.40 -2.53
C GLU A 30 11.14 -4.86 -2.12
N PRO A 31 11.63 -5.38 -0.98
CA PRO A 31 11.47 -6.78 -0.60
C PRO A 31 10.11 -7.10 0.07
N ASP A 32 9.02 -7.05 -0.70
CA ASP A 32 7.66 -7.30 -0.21
C ASP A 32 7.19 -8.76 -0.27
N GLY A 33 6.40 -9.17 0.73
CA GLY A 33 5.80 -10.51 0.80
C GLY A 33 4.88 -10.86 -0.38
N TRP A 34 4.10 -9.90 -0.89
CA TRP A 34 3.21 -10.13 -2.04
C TRP A 34 4.00 -10.24 -3.35
N LEU A 35 5.08 -9.46 -3.52
CA LEU A 35 5.98 -9.56 -4.66
C LEU A 35 6.64 -10.94 -4.73
N ILE A 36 7.11 -11.50 -3.60
CA ILE A 36 7.67 -12.86 -3.56
C ILE A 36 6.61 -13.87 -4.01
N ALA A 37 5.39 -13.81 -3.43
CA ALA A 37 4.32 -14.75 -3.75
C ALA A 37 3.91 -14.70 -5.23
N TRP A 38 3.69 -13.50 -5.79
CA TRP A 38 3.32 -13.36 -7.21
C TRP A 38 4.49 -13.66 -8.16
N THR A 39 5.75 -13.47 -7.74
CA THR A 39 6.92 -13.97 -8.48
C THR A 39 6.85 -15.49 -8.64
N VAL A 40 6.57 -16.22 -7.54
CA VAL A 40 6.43 -17.69 -7.58
C VAL A 40 5.27 -18.11 -8.47
N ALA A 41 4.10 -17.44 -8.36
CA ALA A 41 2.95 -17.73 -9.20
C ALA A 41 3.24 -17.54 -10.71
N VAL A 42 3.86 -16.42 -11.09
CA VAL A 42 4.15 -16.09 -12.49
C VAL A 42 5.28 -16.98 -13.04
N ALA A 43 6.31 -17.30 -12.25
CA ALA A 43 7.33 -18.27 -12.65
C ALA A 43 6.74 -19.67 -12.88
N ALA A 44 5.76 -20.08 -12.05
CA ALA A 44 5.03 -21.32 -12.25
C ALA A 44 4.14 -21.27 -13.52
N LEU A 45 3.45 -20.16 -13.80
CA LEU A 45 2.71 -19.98 -15.06
C LEU A 45 3.64 -20.06 -16.29
N ALA A 46 4.81 -19.41 -16.25
CA ALA A 46 5.80 -19.46 -17.32
C ALA A 46 6.27 -20.89 -17.60
N LEU A 47 6.60 -21.65 -16.55
CA LEU A 47 7.02 -23.05 -16.66
C LEU A 47 5.87 -23.95 -17.16
N SER A 48 4.64 -23.75 -16.67
CA SER A 48 3.46 -24.50 -17.12
C SER A 48 3.20 -24.28 -18.62
N LEU A 49 3.15 -23.02 -19.05
CA LEU A 49 2.94 -22.62 -20.44
C LEU A 49 4.08 -23.11 -21.35
N GLY A 50 5.34 -23.02 -20.92
CA GLY A 50 6.48 -23.56 -21.65
C GLY A 50 6.37 -25.08 -21.86
N VAL A 51 5.96 -25.82 -20.84
CA VAL A 51 5.74 -27.28 -20.94
C VAL A 51 4.52 -27.63 -21.79
N ILE A 52 3.45 -26.82 -21.77
CA ILE A 52 2.32 -26.98 -22.70
C ILE A 52 2.78 -26.80 -24.14
N ALA A 53 3.60 -25.79 -24.43
CA ALA A 53 4.12 -25.56 -25.79
C ALA A 53 4.95 -26.77 -26.27
N ILE A 54 5.89 -27.24 -25.45
CA ILE A 54 6.72 -28.43 -25.73
C ILE A 54 5.85 -29.67 -25.94
N GLY A 55 4.92 -29.97 -25.02
CA GLY A 55 4.04 -31.13 -25.12
C GLY A 55 3.09 -31.09 -26.32
N SER A 56 2.66 -29.91 -26.74
CA SER A 56 1.82 -29.74 -27.94
C SER A 56 2.58 -29.98 -29.25
N PHE A 57 3.89 -29.68 -29.29
CA PHE A 57 4.73 -29.99 -30.44
C PHE A 57 5.22 -31.45 -30.46
N PHE A 58 5.71 -31.96 -29.33
CA PHE A 58 6.44 -33.22 -29.27
C PHE A 58 5.64 -34.39 -28.69
N GLY A 59 4.54 -34.12 -27.97
CA GLY A 59 3.76 -35.09 -27.21
C GLY A 59 3.97 -34.94 -25.71
N PHE A 60 2.93 -35.23 -24.93
CA PHE A 60 3.01 -35.28 -23.48
C PHE A 60 3.41 -36.69 -23.00
N GLY A 61 4.24 -36.76 -21.96
CA GLY A 61 4.43 -37.96 -21.14
C GLY A 61 4.23 -37.64 -19.65
N SER A 62 4.41 -38.64 -18.79
CA SER A 62 4.25 -38.52 -17.33
C SER A 62 4.99 -37.32 -16.72
N VAL A 63 6.26 -37.10 -17.09
CA VAL A 63 7.07 -35.99 -16.56
C VAL A 63 6.52 -34.62 -16.99
N THR A 64 6.28 -34.40 -18.28
CA THR A 64 5.70 -33.13 -18.77
C THR A 64 4.31 -32.89 -18.21
N PHE A 65 3.49 -33.93 -18.07
CA PHE A 65 2.18 -33.82 -17.44
C PHE A 65 2.28 -33.33 -16.01
N ARG A 66 3.13 -33.97 -15.19
CA ARG A 66 3.36 -33.58 -13.79
C ARG A 66 3.88 -32.15 -13.67
N ILE A 67 4.86 -31.75 -14.47
CA ILE A 67 5.40 -30.37 -14.41
C ILE A 67 4.30 -29.35 -14.76
N TYR A 68 3.58 -29.53 -15.87
CA TYR A 68 2.54 -28.58 -16.28
C TYR A 68 1.41 -28.48 -15.24
N GLN A 69 0.97 -29.61 -14.67
CA GLN A 69 -0.08 -29.65 -13.65
C GLN A 69 0.39 -29.06 -12.32
N VAL A 70 1.54 -29.49 -11.79
CA VAL A 70 2.07 -28.95 -10.51
C VAL A 70 2.25 -27.45 -10.61
N THR A 71 2.80 -26.95 -11.71
CA THR A 71 3.05 -25.51 -11.86
C THR A 71 1.78 -24.71 -12.14
N GLY A 72 0.96 -25.14 -13.10
CA GLY A 72 -0.23 -24.38 -13.55
C GLY A 72 -1.50 -24.60 -12.72
N SER A 73 -1.67 -25.77 -12.10
CA SER A 73 -2.87 -26.07 -11.30
C SER A 73 -2.65 -26.01 -9.80
N LEU A 74 -1.44 -26.25 -9.29
CA LEU A 74 -1.16 -26.17 -7.85
C LEU A 74 -0.46 -24.86 -7.51
N LEU A 75 0.76 -24.63 -8.02
CA LEU A 75 1.59 -23.51 -7.59
C LEU A 75 1.00 -22.16 -8.01
N ALA A 76 0.59 -22.00 -9.27
CA ALA A 76 0.07 -20.72 -9.76
C ALA A 76 -1.13 -20.19 -8.95
N PRO A 77 -2.27 -20.91 -8.81
CA PRO A 77 -3.42 -20.38 -8.05
C PRO A 77 -3.14 -20.24 -6.55
N LEU A 78 -2.41 -21.17 -5.94
CA LEU A 78 -2.05 -21.11 -4.52
C LEU A 78 -1.23 -19.86 -4.20
N TRP A 79 -0.20 -19.56 -5.01
CA TRP A 79 0.67 -18.41 -4.77
C TRP A 79 0.05 -17.07 -5.21
N LEU A 80 -0.93 -17.08 -6.13
CA LEU A 80 -1.82 -15.93 -6.33
C LEU A 80 -2.64 -15.64 -5.07
N ALA A 81 -3.29 -16.67 -4.49
CA ALA A 81 -4.11 -16.55 -3.29
C ALA A 81 -3.29 -16.11 -2.06
N VAL A 82 -2.10 -16.67 -1.86
CA VAL A 82 -1.17 -16.23 -0.80
C VAL A 82 -0.77 -14.75 -1.01
N GLY A 83 -0.42 -14.35 -2.23
CA GLY A 83 -0.06 -12.97 -2.53
C GLY A 83 -1.21 -11.97 -2.32
N MET A 84 -2.46 -12.37 -2.59
CA MET A 84 -3.64 -11.56 -2.24
C MET A 84 -3.75 -11.31 -0.73
N VAL A 85 -3.44 -12.32 0.11
CA VAL A 85 -3.42 -12.14 1.58
C VAL A 85 -2.24 -11.24 2.00
N GLN A 86 -1.05 -11.43 1.42
CA GLN A 86 0.13 -10.59 1.72
C GLN A 86 -0.05 -9.12 1.33
N LEU A 87 -0.87 -8.84 0.32
CA LEU A 87 -1.18 -7.49 -0.15
C LEU A 87 -2.25 -6.80 0.70
N LEU A 88 -3.30 -7.53 1.14
CA LEU A 88 -4.49 -6.92 1.72
C LEU A 88 -4.63 -7.04 3.24
N ALA A 89 -3.92 -7.97 3.89
CA ALA A 89 -3.96 -8.08 5.34
C ALA A 89 -3.12 -6.98 5.99
N GLU A 90 -3.76 -6.15 6.83
CA GLU A 90 -3.06 -5.23 7.75
C GLU A 90 -2.22 -6.00 8.77
N LYS A 91 -2.81 -7.04 9.36
CA LYS A 91 -2.26 -7.69 10.55
C LYS A 91 -1.23 -8.78 10.23
N ALA A 92 -0.19 -8.89 11.06
CA ALA A 92 0.85 -9.90 10.96
C ALA A 92 0.32 -11.36 11.00
N PRO A 93 -0.67 -11.76 11.85
CA PRO A 93 -1.06 -13.16 11.96
C PRO A 93 -1.66 -13.75 10.67
N PRO A 94 -2.59 -13.10 9.94
CA PRO A 94 -3.00 -13.54 8.59
C PRO A 94 -1.83 -13.69 7.61
N ARG A 95 -0.87 -12.76 7.59
CA ARG A 95 0.30 -12.80 6.70
C ARG A 95 1.21 -13.98 7.05
N PHE A 96 1.48 -14.21 8.34
CA PHE A 96 2.24 -15.36 8.84
C PHE A 96 1.56 -16.70 8.51
N LEU A 97 0.25 -16.81 8.75
CA LEU A 97 -0.52 -18.02 8.45
C LEU A 97 -0.56 -18.32 6.93
N ALA A 98 -0.67 -17.29 6.09
CA ALA A 98 -0.61 -17.46 4.64
C ALA A 98 0.75 -17.99 4.16
N TRP A 99 1.86 -17.52 4.75
CA TRP A 99 3.20 -18.11 4.50
C TRP A 99 3.30 -19.55 4.99
N LEU A 100 2.91 -19.81 6.24
CA LEU A 100 2.97 -21.13 6.87
C LEU A 100 2.19 -22.18 6.06
N PHE A 101 0.91 -21.91 5.79
CA PHE A 101 0.06 -22.83 5.05
C PHE A 101 0.41 -22.88 3.56
N GLY A 102 0.77 -21.76 2.92
CA GLY A 102 1.20 -21.73 1.53
C GLY A 102 2.43 -22.59 1.26
N ILE A 103 3.46 -22.50 2.12
CA ILE A 103 4.66 -23.34 2.04
C ILE A 103 4.33 -24.79 2.37
N ALA A 104 3.60 -25.07 3.46
CA ALA A 104 3.26 -26.43 3.86
C ALA A 104 2.42 -27.17 2.80
N LEU A 105 1.38 -26.52 2.27
CA LEU A 105 0.56 -27.05 1.18
C LEU A 105 1.39 -27.24 -0.10
N THR A 106 2.29 -26.30 -0.42
CA THR A 106 3.22 -26.46 -1.55
C THR A 106 4.06 -27.73 -1.39
N VAL A 107 4.79 -27.89 -0.29
CA VAL A 107 5.71 -29.03 -0.11
C VAL A 107 4.96 -30.37 -0.12
N VAL A 108 3.88 -30.48 0.67
CA VAL A 108 3.10 -31.73 0.76
C VAL A 108 2.43 -32.06 -0.57
N SER A 109 1.83 -31.07 -1.24
CA SER A 109 1.07 -31.32 -2.46
C SER A 109 1.98 -31.59 -3.67
N VAL A 110 3.11 -30.91 -3.77
CA VAL A 110 4.14 -31.20 -4.78
C VAL A 110 4.67 -32.62 -4.61
N ALA A 111 4.97 -33.06 -3.38
CA ALA A 111 5.43 -34.42 -3.12
C ALA A 111 4.40 -35.47 -3.58
N ILE A 112 3.13 -35.32 -3.17
CA ILE A 112 2.04 -36.22 -3.60
C ILE A 112 1.90 -36.22 -5.13
N MET A 113 1.80 -35.05 -5.76
CA MET A 113 1.63 -34.94 -7.22
C MET A 113 2.84 -35.41 -8.03
N ILE A 114 4.05 -35.45 -7.46
CA ILE A 114 5.24 -36.00 -8.14
C ILE A 114 5.31 -37.53 -8.02
N PHE A 115 5.01 -38.10 -6.84
CA PHE A 115 5.25 -39.53 -6.58
C PHE A 115 4.03 -40.43 -6.76
N ASP A 116 2.80 -39.93 -6.63
CA ASP A 116 1.60 -40.77 -6.78
C ASP A 116 1.39 -41.28 -8.22
N PRO A 117 0.76 -42.45 -8.41
CA PRO A 117 0.55 -43.02 -9.74
C PRO A 117 -0.41 -42.19 -10.61
N LEU A 118 -0.23 -42.30 -11.93
CA LEU A 118 -1.18 -41.80 -12.92
C LEU A 118 -2.14 -42.92 -13.34
N ARG A 119 -3.35 -42.57 -13.77
CA ARG A 119 -4.29 -43.53 -14.39
C ARG A 119 -3.86 -43.94 -15.80
N VAL A 120 -3.15 -43.06 -16.50
CA VAL A 120 -2.72 -43.22 -17.89
C VAL A 120 -1.31 -42.65 -18.03
N GLU A 121 -0.38 -43.43 -18.57
CA GLU A 121 1.02 -43.02 -18.75
C GLU A 121 1.33 -42.55 -20.18
N GLN A 122 0.62 -43.10 -21.17
CA GLN A 122 0.75 -42.73 -22.59
C GLN A 122 -0.21 -41.60 -22.93
N MET A 123 0.33 -40.45 -23.34
CA MET A 123 -0.46 -39.28 -23.74
C MET A 123 -0.06 -38.83 -25.15
N GLY A 124 -0.99 -38.17 -25.85
CA GLY A 124 -0.76 -37.66 -27.20
C GLY A 124 -0.20 -36.24 -27.22
N LYS A 125 -0.41 -35.52 -28.33
CA LYS A 125 -0.13 -34.07 -28.45
C LYS A 125 -1.28 -33.18 -27.98
N ALA A 126 -2.46 -33.74 -27.76
CA ALA A 126 -3.58 -33.03 -27.15
C ALA A 126 -3.28 -32.79 -25.66
N LEU A 127 -3.61 -31.60 -25.15
CA LEU A 127 -3.37 -31.21 -23.75
C LEU A 127 -4.11 -32.18 -22.80
N PRO A 128 -3.41 -32.98 -21.99
CA PRO A 128 -4.02 -33.93 -21.06
C PRO A 128 -4.73 -33.24 -19.90
N SER A 129 -6.03 -33.49 -19.71
CA SER A 129 -6.77 -32.96 -18.56
C SER A 129 -6.40 -33.68 -17.26
N GLY A 130 -6.25 -32.91 -16.18
CA GLY A 130 -5.91 -33.47 -14.86
C GLY A 130 -6.93 -34.51 -14.36
N SER A 131 -8.23 -34.28 -14.60
CA SER A 131 -9.31 -35.19 -14.20
C SER A 131 -9.30 -36.55 -14.91
N ALA A 132 -8.71 -36.64 -16.10
CA ALA A 132 -8.56 -37.91 -16.83
C ALA A 132 -7.33 -38.70 -16.37
N VAL A 133 -6.24 -38.00 -16.03
CA VAL A 133 -4.91 -38.62 -15.83
C VAL A 133 -4.56 -38.83 -14.35
N TRP A 134 -5.00 -37.97 -13.42
CA TRP A 134 -4.69 -38.13 -11.99
C TRP A 134 -5.42 -39.30 -11.35
N ALA A 135 -4.72 -40.03 -10.47
CA ALA A 135 -5.34 -40.95 -9.53
C ALA A 135 -6.23 -40.23 -8.50
N ILE A 136 -6.94 -41.00 -7.67
CA ILE A 136 -7.92 -40.44 -6.71
C ILE A 136 -7.25 -39.49 -5.72
N ILE A 137 -6.10 -39.86 -5.13
CA ILE A 137 -5.43 -39.06 -4.10
C ILE A 137 -4.99 -37.68 -4.64
N PRO A 138 -4.21 -37.55 -5.75
CA PRO A 138 -3.85 -36.22 -6.28
C PRO A 138 -5.07 -35.43 -6.76
N SER A 139 -6.08 -36.09 -7.34
CA SER A 139 -7.29 -35.42 -7.82
C SER A 139 -8.17 -34.84 -6.68
N SER A 140 -8.27 -35.57 -5.56
CA SER A 140 -8.98 -35.12 -4.36
C SER A 140 -8.22 -34.00 -3.64
N LEU A 141 -6.91 -34.16 -3.48
CA LEU A 141 -6.01 -33.15 -2.93
C LEU A 141 -6.12 -31.82 -3.71
N LEU A 142 -5.94 -31.87 -5.03
CA LEU A 142 -5.99 -30.70 -5.90
C LEU A 142 -7.37 -30.02 -5.86
N THR A 143 -8.46 -30.81 -5.76
CA THR A 143 -9.81 -30.26 -5.53
C THR A 143 -9.90 -29.51 -4.20
N GLY A 144 -9.29 -30.04 -3.13
CA GLY A 144 -9.24 -29.38 -1.83
C GLY A 144 -8.47 -28.05 -1.86
N VAL A 145 -7.28 -28.04 -2.48
CA VAL A 145 -6.48 -26.82 -2.65
C VAL A 145 -7.24 -25.78 -3.49
N HIS A 146 -7.84 -26.17 -4.62
CA HIS A 146 -8.65 -25.27 -5.46
C HIS A 146 -9.84 -24.64 -4.73
N VAL A 147 -10.48 -25.36 -3.81
CA VAL A 147 -11.55 -24.81 -2.96
C VAL A 147 -10.98 -23.78 -1.98
N ILE A 148 -9.82 -24.05 -1.37
CA ILE A 148 -9.14 -23.10 -0.48
C ILE A 148 -8.72 -21.84 -1.26
N ASP A 149 -8.04 -22.00 -2.40
CA ASP A 149 -7.60 -20.90 -3.26
C ASP A 149 -8.79 -20.00 -3.67
N ALA A 150 -9.91 -20.61 -4.08
CA ALA A 150 -11.11 -19.88 -4.47
C ALA A 150 -11.75 -19.13 -3.29
N LEU A 151 -11.84 -19.75 -2.12
CA LEU A 151 -12.39 -19.12 -0.91
C LEU A 151 -11.49 -17.96 -0.42
N VAL A 152 -10.17 -18.13 -0.45
CA VAL A 152 -9.21 -17.08 -0.08
C VAL A 152 -9.29 -15.92 -1.07
N MET A 153 -9.24 -16.18 -2.38
CA MET A 153 -9.35 -15.13 -3.40
C MET A 153 -10.67 -14.36 -3.32
N LEU A 154 -11.80 -15.05 -3.12
CA LEU A 154 -13.10 -14.40 -2.94
C LEU A 154 -13.17 -13.59 -1.64
N GLY A 155 -12.67 -14.12 -0.53
CA GLY A 155 -12.60 -13.40 0.75
C GLY A 155 -11.74 -12.15 0.65
N MET A 156 -10.59 -12.23 -0.03
CA MET A 156 -9.70 -11.10 -0.28
C MET A 156 -10.32 -10.06 -1.22
N LEU A 157 -11.09 -10.45 -2.23
CA LEU A 157 -11.86 -9.49 -3.05
C LEU A 157 -12.91 -8.74 -2.21
N VAL A 158 -13.58 -9.42 -1.27
CA VAL A 158 -14.51 -8.77 -0.32
C VAL A 158 -13.76 -7.80 0.60
N VAL A 159 -12.60 -8.17 1.13
CA VAL A 159 -11.76 -7.26 1.94
C VAL A 159 -11.37 -6.02 1.14
N ALA A 160 -10.88 -6.15 -0.09
CA ALA A 160 -10.53 -5.01 -0.94
C ALA A 160 -11.73 -4.07 -1.18
N GLY A 161 -12.92 -4.63 -1.45
CA GLY A 161 -14.14 -3.83 -1.65
C GLY A 161 -14.64 -3.14 -0.37
N LEU A 162 -14.45 -3.76 0.80
CA LEU A 162 -14.78 -3.17 2.10
C LEU A 162 -13.83 -2.03 2.47
N LYS A 163 -12.52 -2.18 2.22
CA LYS A 163 -11.53 -1.13 2.45
C LYS A 163 -11.75 0.07 1.53
N TRP A 164 -11.81 -0.16 0.22
CA TRP A 164 -12.05 0.87 -0.80
C TRP A 164 -13.22 1.80 -0.48
N ARG A 165 -14.32 1.26 0.06
CA ARG A 165 -15.51 2.05 0.43
C ARG A 165 -15.21 3.22 1.39
N ASN A 166 -14.23 3.07 2.27
CA ASN A 166 -13.85 4.05 3.29
C ASN A 166 -12.39 4.54 3.13
N GLY A 167 -11.75 4.16 2.02
CA GLY A 167 -10.31 4.18 1.82
C GLY A 167 -9.76 5.35 1.03
N ASP A 168 -8.50 5.25 0.66
CA ASP A 168 -7.76 6.24 -0.13
C ASP A 168 -7.47 5.80 -1.58
N GLU A 169 -6.47 6.41 -2.22
CA GLU A 169 -6.06 6.08 -3.58
C GLU A 169 -5.36 4.71 -3.67
N TYR A 170 -4.62 4.30 -2.63
CA TYR A 170 -3.99 2.98 -2.55
C TYR A 170 -5.04 1.88 -2.35
N ASP A 171 -6.04 2.09 -1.51
CA ASP A 171 -7.19 1.17 -1.38
C ASP A 171 -7.91 0.98 -2.73
N THR A 172 -7.99 2.05 -3.53
CA THR A 172 -8.57 2.02 -4.88
C THR A 172 -7.74 1.19 -5.85
N ASP A 173 -6.41 1.33 -5.85
CA ASP A 173 -5.54 0.52 -6.70
C ASP A 173 -5.43 -0.94 -6.25
N ASN A 174 -5.46 -1.19 -4.94
CA ASN A 174 -5.58 -2.52 -4.36
C ASN A 174 -6.90 -3.21 -4.76
N LEU A 175 -8.03 -2.48 -4.80
CA LEU A 175 -9.28 -3.00 -5.35
C LEU A 175 -9.18 -3.26 -6.86
N HIS A 176 -8.61 -2.35 -7.65
CA HIS A 176 -8.43 -2.56 -9.09
C HIS A 176 -7.58 -3.80 -9.39
N ALA A 177 -6.50 -4.02 -8.63
CA ALA A 177 -5.70 -5.23 -8.74
C ALA A 177 -6.50 -6.49 -8.37
N SER A 178 -7.21 -6.44 -7.25
CA SER A 178 -8.08 -7.55 -6.79
C SER A 178 -9.14 -7.91 -7.82
N ALA A 179 -9.79 -6.92 -8.43
CA ALA A 179 -10.82 -7.08 -9.44
C ALA A 179 -10.30 -7.67 -10.77
N VAL A 180 -8.99 -7.69 -11.01
CA VAL A 180 -8.37 -8.34 -12.16
C VAL A 180 -7.78 -9.71 -11.79
N ILE A 181 -7.06 -9.80 -10.67
CA ILE A 181 -6.42 -11.05 -10.21
C ILE A 181 -7.45 -12.11 -9.83
N VAL A 182 -8.46 -11.76 -9.03
CA VAL A 182 -9.39 -12.76 -8.48
C VAL A 182 -10.23 -13.43 -9.57
N PRO A 183 -10.86 -12.71 -10.52
CA PRO A 183 -11.56 -13.36 -11.63
C PRO A 183 -10.62 -14.19 -12.52
N SER A 184 -9.39 -13.73 -12.75
CA SER A 184 -8.39 -14.46 -13.56
C SER A 184 -7.92 -15.74 -12.87
N GLY A 185 -7.67 -15.70 -11.56
CA GLY A 185 -7.30 -16.86 -10.74
C GLY A 185 -8.44 -17.88 -10.62
N LEU A 186 -9.68 -17.42 -10.42
CA LEU A 186 -10.86 -18.29 -10.41
C LEU A 186 -11.12 -18.94 -11.79
N ALA A 187 -10.92 -18.19 -12.88
CA ALA A 187 -11.01 -18.73 -14.24
C ALA A 187 -9.91 -19.77 -14.53
N LEU A 188 -8.69 -19.53 -14.03
CA LEU A 188 -7.59 -20.51 -14.07
C LEU A 188 -7.93 -21.79 -13.31
N VAL A 189 -8.41 -21.68 -12.05
CA VAL A 189 -8.86 -22.83 -11.25
C VAL A 189 -9.96 -23.61 -11.98
N GLY A 190 -10.97 -22.92 -12.52
CA GLY A 190 -12.02 -23.55 -13.34
C GLY A 190 -11.47 -24.27 -14.57
N ALA A 191 -10.54 -23.64 -15.29
CA ALA A 191 -9.93 -24.21 -16.50
C ALA A 191 -9.08 -25.46 -16.25
N MET A 192 -8.52 -25.60 -15.05
CA MET A 192 -7.78 -26.80 -14.63
C MET A 192 -8.67 -27.86 -13.99
N ARG A 193 -9.84 -27.47 -13.44
CA ARG A 193 -10.76 -28.37 -12.73
C ARG A 193 -11.82 -29.02 -13.62
N PHE A 194 -12.27 -28.34 -14.66
CA PHE A 194 -13.29 -28.79 -15.61
C PHE A 194 -12.67 -29.21 -16.95
N ALA A 195 -13.42 -29.99 -17.75
CA ALA A 195 -12.98 -30.45 -19.07
C ALA A 195 -13.10 -29.34 -20.14
N VAL A 196 -12.40 -28.24 -19.92
CA VAL A 196 -12.35 -27.07 -20.81
C VAL A 196 -11.47 -27.40 -22.04
N PRO A 197 -11.84 -26.97 -23.27
CA PRO A 197 -11.02 -27.23 -24.46
C PRO A 197 -9.64 -26.58 -24.34
N ALA A 198 -8.61 -27.31 -24.76
CA ALA A 198 -7.19 -26.96 -24.55
C ALA A 198 -6.82 -25.51 -24.88
N VAL A 199 -7.36 -24.95 -25.98
CA VAL A 199 -7.13 -23.56 -26.39
C VAL A 199 -7.55 -22.57 -25.31
N PHE A 200 -8.70 -22.78 -24.66
CA PHE A 200 -9.18 -21.91 -23.59
C PHE A 200 -8.39 -22.11 -22.30
N THR A 201 -8.02 -23.35 -21.93
CA THR A 201 -7.16 -23.60 -20.76
C THR A 201 -5.82 -22.90 -20.89
N THR A 202 -5.16 -23.02 -22.04
CA THR A 202 -3.89 -22.35 -22.33
C THR A 202 -4.04 -20.82 -22.41
N ALA A 203 -5.12 -20.31 -23.00
CA ALA A 203 -5.40 -18.88 -23.01
C ALA A 203 -5.62 -18.33 -21.58
N LEU A 204 -6.34 -19.04 -20.72
CA LEU A 204 -6.60 -18.61 -19.34
C LEU A 204 -5.35 -18.64 -18.45
N LEU A 205 -4.45 -19.61 -18.66
CA LEU A 205 -3.10 -19.59 -18.06
C LEU A 205 -2.30 -18.35 -18.49
N ALA A 206 -2.34 -17.97 -19.77
CA ALA A 206 -1.68 -16.77 -20.28
C ALA A 206 -2.35 -15.47 -19.78
N VAL A 207 -3.68 -15.45 -19.67
CA VAL A 207 -4.45 -14.33 -19.08
C VAL A 207 -4.13 -14.15 -17.60
N ALA A 208 -3.95 -15.22 -16.82
CA ALA A 208 -3.52 -15.12 -15.43
C ALA A 208 -2.13 -14.47 -15.30
N ALA A 209 -1.19 -14.77 -16.20
CA ALA A 209 0.12 -14.11 -16.23
C ALA A 209 0.01 -12.63 -16.67
N ALA A 210 -0.85 -12.33 -17.65
CA ALA A 210 -1.12 -10.95 -18.09
C ALA A 210 -1.85 -10.11 -17.03
N ALA A 211 -2.71 -10.74 -16.22
CA ALA A 211 -3.36 -10.12 -15.08
C ALA A 211 -2.33 -9.66 -14.04
N VAL A 212 -1.40 -10.53 -13.64
CA VAL A 212 -0.31 -10.16 -12.70
C VAL A 212 0.61 -9.11 -13.30
N TRP A 213 0.96 -9.23 -14.59
CA TRP A 213 1.72 -8.19 -15.28
C TRP A 213 1.04 -6.82 -15.19
N TYR A 214 -0.26 -6.78 -15.50
CA TYR A 214 -1.06 -5.56 -15.45
C TYR A 214 -1.15 -4.95 -14.04
N THR A 215 -1.27 -5.76 -12.99
CA THR A 215 -1.37 -5.24 -11.62
C THR A 215 -0.03 -4.76 -11.06
N VAL A 216 1.09 -5.39 -11.42
CA VAL A 216 2.43 -4.97 -10.97
C VAL A 216 2.86 -3.62 -11.56
N LEU A 217 2.26 -3.20 -12.69
CA LEU A 217 2.44 -1.86 -13.27
C LEU A 217 1.72 -0.74 -12.50
N ARG A 218 0.94 -1.05 -11.45
CA ARG A 218 0.29 -0.07 -10.57
C ARG A 218 1.11 0.14 -9.27
N PRO A 219 1.01 1.32 -8.64
CA PRO A 219 1.58 1.60 -7.33
C PRO A 219 0.75 0.91 -6.22
N LEU A 220 0.80 -0.42 -6.20
CA LEU A 220 0.21 -1.22 -5.12
C LEU A 220 1.01 -1.00 -3.83
N ALA A 221 0.31 -0.61 -2.77
CA ALA A 221 0.83 -0.47 -1.43
C ALA A 221 0.31 -1.62 -0.55
N PRO A 222 1.18 -2.45 0.03
CA PRO A 222 0.81 -3.34 1.13
C PRO A 222 0.40 -2.51 2.33
N TYR A 223 -0.48 -3.06 3.15
CA TYR A 223 -0.68 -2.53 4.50
C TYR A 223 0.51 -3.01 5.35
N GLU A 224 1.23 -2.06 5.95
CA GLU A 224 2.22 -2.37 6.97
C GLU A 224 1.52 -2.50 8.33
N ASP A 225 2.12 -3.29 9.22
CA ASP A 225 1.62 -3.50 10.57
C ASP A 225 1.98 -2.27 11.43
N ASP A 226 0.99 -1.42 11.74
CA ASP A 226 1.06 -0.43 12.83
C ASP A 226 1.05 -1.13 14.22
N GLU A 227 1.87 -2.17 14.39
CA GLU A 227 2.05 -2.94 15.64
C GLU A 227 2.88 -2.14 16.68
N ASP A 228 2.44 -0.92 17.02
CA ASP A 228 2.86 -0.21 18.23
C ASP A 228 1.84 0.83 18.77
N ASP A 229 0.62 0.94 18.20
CA ASP A 229 -0.45 1.75 18.83
C ASP A 229 -1.10 1.00 20.01
N PHE A 230 -0.35 0.92 21.11
CA PHE A 230 -0.87 0.71 22.47
C PHE A 230 -1.08 2.06 23.18
N GLY A 231 -1.48 3.10 22.45
CA GLY A 231 -2.14 4.27 23.03
C GLY A 231 -3.52 3.87 23.58
N PRO A 232 -4.04 4.55 24.63
CA PRO A 232 -5.43 4.35 25.02
C PRO A 232 -6.35 4.85 23.89
N GLU A 233 -7.32 4.02 23.48
CA GLU A 233 -8.31 4.34 22.45
C GLU A 233 -9.02 5.67 22.76
N HIS A 234 -8.54 6.76 22.17
CA HIS A 234 -9.28 8.01 22.05
C HIS A 234 -10.06 7.98 20.75
N ASP A 235 -11.30 7.53 20.89
CA ASP A 235 -12.34 7.47 19.86
C ASP A 235 -12.75 8.88 19.42
N GLU A 236 -11.88 9.58 18.67
CA GLU A 236 -12.16 10.91 18.11
C GLU A 236 -11.33 11.17 16.84
N ARG A 237 -11.71 10.52 15.73
CA ARG A 237 -11.30 10.96 14.38
C ARG A 237 -11.80 12.39 14.17
N PRO A 238 -10.93 13.40 13.97
CA PRO A 238 -11.40 14.76 13.73
C PRO A 238 -12.23 14.81 12.43
N PRO A 239 -13.41 15.47 12.43
CA PRO A 239 -14.22 15.57 11.22
C PRO A 239 -13.46 16.24 10.08
N ARG A 240 -13.39 15.60 8.90
CA ARG A 240 -12.72 16.10 7.69
C ARG A 240 -13.44 17.28 7.00
N GLY A 241 -13.89 18.26 7.79
CA GLY A 241 -14.33 19.57 7.32
C GLY A 241 -13.14 20.50 7.05
N ASP A 242 -12.16 20.56 7.97
CA ASP A 242 -11.10 21.57 7.93
C ASP A 242 -10.02 21.34 6.86
N ASP A 243 -9.74 20.09 6.49
CA ASP A 243 -8.80 19.79 5.39
C ASP A 243 -9.32 20.30 4.03
N ARG A 244 -10.66 20.37 3.87
CA ARG A 244 -11.30 20.88 2.67
C ARG A 244 -11.45 22.40 2.66
N SER A 245 -11.57 23.05 3.82
CA SER A 245 -11.54 24.53 3.89
C SER A 245 -10.14 25.05 3.57
N GLN A 246 -9.09 24.54 4.22
CA GLN A 246 -7.71 24.98 3.98
C GLN A 246 -7.26 24.82 2.51
N ARG A 247 -7.57 23.68 1.86
CA ARG A 247 -7.29 23.49 0.42
C ARG A 247 -8.14 24.37 -0.51
N ARG A 248 -9.33 24.81 -0.07
CA ARG A 248 -10.19 25.72 -0.84
C ARG A 248 -9.71 27.16 -0.72
N ASP A 249 -9.30 27.59 0.46
CA ASP A 249 -8.79 28.93 0.73
C ASP A 249 -7.43 29.17 0.06
N ALA A 250 -6.52 28.18 0.14
CA ALA A 250 -5.25 28.21 -0.61
C ALA A 250 -5.46 28.28 -2.14
N ARG A 251 -6.55 27.69 -2.66
CA ARG A 251 -6.90 27.74 -4.09
C ARG A 251 -7.63 29.03 -4.49
N ALA A 252 -8.33 29.68 -3.56
CA ALA A 252 -8.99 30.97 -3.78
C ALA A 252 -7.95 32.10 -3.86
N GLN A 253 -7.01 32.15 -2.91
CA GLN A 253 -5.92 33.13 -2.89
C GLN A 253 -5.08 33.08 -4.19
N HIS A 254 -4.80 31.86 -4.69
CA HIS A 254 -4.07 31.65 -5.95
C HIS A 254 -4.83 32.10 -7.23
N HIS A 255 -6.08 32.57 -7.13
CA HIS A 255 -6.87 33.08 -8.26
C HIS A 255 -7.14 34.59 -8.21
N GLU A 256 -6.97 35.25 -7.07
CA GLU A 256 -7.18 36.71 -6.95
C GLU A 256 -5.96 37.55 -7.39
N GLU A 257 -4.75 37.01 -7.37
CA GLU A 257 -3.52 37.75 -7.68
C GLU A 257 -3.17 37.87 -9.18
N ARG A 258 -4.07 37.52 -10.10
CA ARG A 258 -3.80 37.58 -11.56
C ARG A 258 -4.46 38.83 -12.20
N PRO A 259 -3.69 39.86 -12.60
CA PRO A 259 -4.27 41.04 -13.24
C PRO A 259 -4.91 40.68 -14.59
N ALA A 260 -6.18 41.01 -14.78
CA ALA A 260 -6.87 40.82 -16.04
C ALA A 260 -6.38 41.84 -17.10
N PRO A 261 -6.27 41.44 -18.40
CA PRO A 261 -5.96 42.38 -19.47
C PRO A 261 -7.14 43.36 -19.72
N PRO A 262 -6.88 44.60 -20.16
CA PRO A 262 -7.92 45.61 -20.33
C PRO A 262 -8.86 45.31 -21.50
N ILE A 263 -10.16 45.38 -21.26
CA ILE A 263 -11.23 45.18 -22.25
C ILE A 263 -11.60 46.54 -22.88
N PRO A 264 -11.67 46.67 -24.22
CA PRO A 264 -12.10 47.91 -24.88
C PRO A 264 -13.63 48.13 -24.73
N PRO A 265 -14.11 49.39 -24.64
CA PRO A 265 -15.51 49.66 -24.36
C PRO A 265 -16.39 49.58 -25.61
N GLY A 266 -17.40 48.69 -25.60
CA GLY A 266 -18.43 48.63 -26.64
C GLY A 266 -19.56 47.65 -26.32
N GLU A 267 -20.79 48.10 -26.57
CA GLU A 267 -22.01 47.30 -26.75
C GLU A 267 -22.59 46.52 -25.54
N ARG A 268 -23.47 47.22 -24.80
CA ARG A 268 -24.53 46.61 -23.99
C ARG A 268 -25.81 46.46 -24.83
N PRO A 269 -26.54 45.33 -24.74
CA PRO A 269 -27.99 45.31 -24.97
C PRO A 269 -28.79 45.46 -23.66
N MET A 270 -30.00 46.01 -23.77
CA MET A 270 -30.86 46.38 -22.64
C MET A 270 -31.99 45.38 -22.34
N PHE A 271 -32.41 45.36 -21.07
CA PHE A 271 -33.78 45.14 -20.53
C PHE A 271 -34.73 44.11 -21.17
N ARG A 272 -35.35 43.28 -20.30
CA ARG A 272 -36.77 43.47 -19.93
C ARG A 272 -37.16 42.70 -18.65
N ASP A 273 -37.75 43.39 -17.69
CA ASP A 273 -38.49 42.80 -16.56
C ASP A 273 -39.96 42.55 -16.94
N GLU A 274 -40.59 41.49 -16.44
CA GLU A 274 -42.03 41.43 -16.14
C GLU A 274 -42.36 40.20 -15.23
N GLN A 275 -43.29 40.38 -14.29
CA GLN A 275 -43.63 39.44 -13.19
C GLN A 275 -45.17 39.51 -12.89
N PRO A 276 -45.76 38.71 -11.97
CA PRO A 276 -46.28 37.35 -12.17
C PRO A 276 -47.84 37.23 -12.12
N GLY A 277 -48.40 36.04 -12.45
CA GLY A 277 -49.84 35.75 -12.30
C GLY A 277 -50.22 34.26 -12.17
N HIS A 278 -51.17 33.97 -11.27
CA HIS A 278 -51.84 32.68 -10.92
C HIS A 278 -52.93 32.24 -11.96
N PRO A 279 -53.72 31.15 -11.78
CA PRO A 279 -53.53 29.82 -11.13
C PRO A 279 -54.07 28.60 -11.97
N GLY A 280 -53.96 27.35 -11.45
CA GLY A 280 -54.98 26.29 -11.68
C GLY A 280 -54.61 25.01 -12.48
N ARG A 281 -55.13 23.86 -12.01
CA ARG A 281 -55.25 22.50 -12.62
C ARG A 281 -56.69 22.00 -12.30
N PRO A 282 -57.25 20.89 -12.87
CA PRO A 282 -56.73 19.81 -13.73
C PRO A 282 -57.39 19.83 -15.15
N GLU A 283 -57.38 18.85 -16.08
CA GLU A 283 -57.38 17.36 -16.04
C GLU A 283 -56.90 16.75 -17.40
N SER A 284 -56.96 15.42 -17.57
CA SER A 284 -56.18 14.59 -18.52
C SER A 284 -56.90 14.00 -19.74
N VAL A 285 -56.21 13.85 -20.88
CA VAL A 285 -56.15 12.62 -21.74
C VAL A 285 -54.86 12.67 -22.64
N PRO A 286 -54.44 11.62 -23.41
CA PRO A 286 -53.01 11.26 -23.49
C PRO A 286 -52.36 11.30 -24.90
N ALA A 287 -51.10 10.86 -24.94
CA ALA A 287 -50.27 10.45 -26.10
C ALA A 287 -49.56 11.54 -26.92
N ALA A 288 -48.25 11.68 -26.69
CA ALA A 288 -47.19 11.74 -27.71
C ALA A 288 -45.82 11.67 -27.02
N ASP A 289 -44.90 10.80 -27.49
CA ASP A 289 -43.51 10.80 -27.03
C ASP A 289 -42.82 12.12 -27.45
N PRO A 290 -42.22 12.89 -26.53
CA PRO A 290 -41.40 14.04 -26.89
C PRO A 290 -40.06 13.55 -27.47
N PRO A 291 -39.49 14.25 -28.46
CA PRO A 291 -38.19 13.88 -29.02
C PRO A 291 -37.10 13.98 -27.94
N ARG A 292 -36.24 12.96 -27.88
CA ARG A 292 -35.09 12.89 -26.96
C ARG A 292 -34.24 14.16 -27.11
N ARG A 293 -34.31 15.06 -26.13
CA ARG A 293 -33.30 16.12 -25.96
C ARG A 293 -31.98 15.45 -25.57
N SER A 294 -30.90 15.83 -26.24
CA SER A 294 -29.55 15.43 -25.85
C SER A 294 -29.22 15.98 -24.47
N SER A 295 -28.96 15.09 -23.51
CA SER A 295 -28.49 15.44 -22.16
C SER A 295 -27.14 16.15 -22.26
N GLY A 296 -27.15 17.48 -22.15
CA GLY A 296 -25.94 18.29 -22.08
C GLY A 296 -25.36 18.30 -20.67
N LEU A 297 -24.05 18.53 -20.57
CA LEU A 297 -23.29 18.59 -19.30
C LEU A 297 -23.88 19.56 -18.25
N GLY A 298 -24.71 20.53 -18.67
CA GLY A 298 -25.39 21.47 -17.79
C GLY A 298 -26.50 20.90 -16.90
N ASP A 299 -27.22 19.85 -17.32
CA ASP A 299 -28.30 19.26 -16.49
C ASP A 299 -27.72 18.53 -15.26
N LEU A 300 -26.59 17.84 -15.42
CA LEU A 300 -25.86 17.21 -14.31
C LEU A 300 -25.36 18.23 -13.28
N VAL A 301 -25.09 19.46 -13.71
CA VAL A 301 -24.68 20.58 -12.83
C VAL A 301 -25.87 21.21 -12.11
N ALA A 302 -27.09 21.08 -12.65
CA ALA A 302 -28.32 21.48 -11.96
C ALA A 302 -28.71 20.43 -10.90
N GLU A 303 -28.62 19.15 -11.22
CA GLU A 303 -28.88 18.04 -10.29
C GLU A 303 -27.84 18.01 -9.14
N TYR A 304 -26.57 18.33 -9.43
CA TYR A 304 -25.53 18.48 -8.39
C TYR A 304 -25.74 19.71 -7.49
N ARG A 305 -26.33 20.81 -7.99
CA ARG A 305 -26.68 21.98 -7.15
C ARG A 305 -27.95 21.79 -6.32
N ALA A 306 -28.83 20.88 -6.71
CA ALA A 306 -30.06 20.59 -5.97
C ALA A 306 -29.86 19.66 -4.77
N GLY A 307 -28.66 19.07 -4.61
CA GLY A 307 -28.31 18.22 -3.47
C GLY A 307 -28.00 18.94 -2.16
N ASP A 308 -27.61 20.23 -2.22
CA ASP A 308 -27.23 21.05 -1.05
C ASP A 308 -28.44 21.72 -0.36
N GLN A 309 -29.51 20.95 -0.13
CA GLN A 309 -30.51 21.31 0.89
C GLN A 309 -30.29 20.48 2.15
N GLU A 310 -29.70 21.13 3.15
CA GLU A 310 -29.48 20.57 4.49
C GLU A 310 -30.81 20.10 5.09
N VAL A 311 -31.00 18.78 5.13
CA VAL A 311 -32.06 18.17 5.94
C VAL A 311 -31.55 18.14 7.37
N ASP A 312 -32.12 19.00 8.21
CA ASP A 312 -31.68 19.26 9.57
C ASP A 312 -31.94 18.06 10.52
N TYR A 313 -31.05 17.06 10.44
CA TYR A 313 -31.10 15.84 11.24
C TYR A 313 -30.72 16.06 12.71
N ALA A 314 -30.15 17.23 13.07
CA ALA A 314 -29.77 17.56 14.43
C ALA A 314 -30.98 17.77 15.36
N ALA A 315 -32.14 18.14 14.80
CA ALA A 315 -33.34 18.48 15.58
C ALA A 315 -34.12 17.29 16.20
N ARG A 316 -33.56 16.06 16.21
CA ARG A 316 -34.25 14.85 16.73
C ARG A 316 -33.57 14.08 17.87
N MET A 317 -32.40 14.50 18.33
CA MET A 317 -31.70 13.85 19.45
C MET A 317 -31.47 14.82 20.61
N ALA A 318 -32.53 15.09 21.38
CA ALA A 318 -32.41 15.68 22.70
C ALA A 318 -32.22 14.56 23.75
N PRO A 319 -31.15 14.57 24.56
CA PRO A 319 -31.01 13.60 25.65
C PRO A 319 -32.02 13.91 26.78
N PRO A 320 -32.62 12.89 27.43
CA PRO A 320 -33.45 13.11 28.61
C PRO A 320 -32.59 13.49 29.83
N PRO A 321 -33.07 14.36 30.72
CA PRO A 321 -32.46 14.57 32.03
C PRO A 321 -32.85 13.45 33.01
N ASP A 322 -32.24 13.51 34.19
CA ASP A 322 -32.49 12.72 35.41
C ASP A 322 -31.85 11.32 35.51
N ALA A 323 -30.82 11.24 36.36
CA ALA A 323 -30.36 10.00 36.98
C ALA A 323 -30.12 10.21 38.49
N GLY A 324 -30.91 9.53 39.30
CA GLY A 324 -30.69 9.34 40.74
C GLY A 324 -31.85 8.56 41.36
N PRO A 325 -31.73 8.09 42.63
CA PRO A 325 -30.53 7.93 43.44
C PRO A 325 -30.20 6.44 43.73
N SER A 326 -29.15 6.22 44.51
CA SER A 326 -28.58 4.92 44.91
C SER A 326 -29.45 4.01 45.80
N THR A 327 -29.42 2.70 45.52
CA THR A 327 -29.62 1.57 46.46
C THR A 327 -28.83 0.35 45.95
N GLY A 328 -28.14 -0.49 46.73
CA GLY A 328 -27.90 -0.55 48.18
C GLY A 328 -26.82 -1.59 48.54
N TYR A 329 -26.48 -1.72 49.83
CA TYR A 329 -25.44 -2.62 50.38
C TYR A 329 -25.71 -4.12 50.09
N ILE A 330 -24.67 -4.98 50.03
CA ILE A 330 -24.19 -5.87 51.13
C ILE A 330 -22.98 -6.71 50.63
N MET A 331 -22.01 -7.25 51.40
CA MET A 331 -21.26 -6.86 52.61
C MET A 331 -20.22 -7.98 52.94
N ASN A 332 -18.93 -7.67 53.18
CA ASN A 332 -17.87 -8.43 53.93
C ASN A 332 -16.45 -8.11 53.39
N GLY A 333 -15.38 -7.86 54.17
CA GLY A 333 -15.27 -7.64 55.62
C GLY A 333 -13.81 -7.47 56.11
N ALA A 334 -13.46 -6.26 56.59
CA ALA A 334 -12.35 -5.83 57.48
C ALA A 334 -10.83 -6.15 57.20
N PRO A 335 -9.89 -5.22 57.52
CA PRO A 335 -8.43 -5.34 57.34
C PRO A 335 -7.64 -5.59 58.66
N PRO A 336 -6.31 -5.82 58.61
CA PRO A 336 -5.30 -4.84 59.12
C PRO A 336 -3.93 -4.92 58.35
N ALA A 337 -2.83 -4.19 58.64
CA ALA A 337 -2.52 -2.85 59.18
C ALA A 337 -1.02 -2.56 58.91
N ASP A 338 -0.54 -1.34 59.21
CA ASP A 338 0.89 -0.93 59.09
C ASP A 338 1.87 -1.78 59.92
N ALA A 339 3.11 -1.91 59.42
CA ALA A 339 4.29 -2.14 60.27
C ALA A 339 5.59 -1.64 59.60
N SER A 340 6.22 -0.62 60.20
CA SER A 340 7.58 -0.17 59.92
C SER A 340 8.63 -1.05 60.62
N SER A 341 9.79 -1.30 60.00
CA SER A 341 11.00 -1.70 60.74
C SER A 341 12.30 -1.26 60.04
N GLN A 342 13.19 -0.65 60.82
CA GLN A 342 14.51 -0.17 60.39
C GLN A 342 15.59 -1.25 60.62
N ARG A 343 16.59 -1.31 59.72
CA ARG A 343 18.07 -1.51 59.92
C ARG A 343 18.60 -2.55 60.96
N PRO A 344 19.77 -3.19 60.72
CA PRO A 344 21.02 -2.44 60.56
C PRO A 344 22.10 -2.98 59.60
N ASP A 345 23.07 -2.10 59.36
CA ASP A 345 24.30 -2.32 58.60
C ASP A 345 25.24 -3.35 59.28
N PHE A 346 26.01 -4.09 58.48
CA PHE A 346 27.21 -4.80 58.95
C PHE A 346 28.36 -4.60 57.96
N ALA A 347 29.38 -3.86 58.37
CA ALA A 347 30.64 -3.74 57.67
C ALA A 347 31.68 -4.69 58.29
N MET A 348 32.53 -5.29 57.46
CA MET A 348 33.81 -5.87 57.90
C MET A 348 34.93 -5.53 56.90
N PRO A 349 36.19 -5.39 57.36
CA PRO A 349 37.23 -4.69 56.61
C PRO A 349 38.12 -5.60 55.76
N GLY A 350 38.78 -5.00 54.76
CA GLY A 350 39.41 -5.71 53.67
C GLY A 350 40.77 -6.39 53.90
N THR A 351 41.29 -6.95 52.82
CA THR A 351 42.72 -6.98 52.42
C THR A 351 42.82 -7.57 51.02
N GLY A 352 43.55 -6.91 50.11
CA GLY A 352 43.65 -7.32 48.71
C GLY A 352 44.38 -6.27 47.87
N SER A 353 45.70 -6.38 47.84
CA SER A 353 46.68 -5.57 47.08
C SER A 353 46.19 -4.90 45.79
N VAL A 354 46.40 -3.58 45.70
CA VAL A 354 46.32 -2.81 44.45
C VAL A 354 47.44 -3.24 43.50
N PHE A 355 47.09 -3.69 42.30
CA PHE A 355 48.03 -3.82 41.18
C PHE A 355 48.06 -2.50 40.38
N PRO A 356 49.23 -1.87 40.17
CA PRO A 356 49.34 -0.74 39.24
C PRO A 356 49.21 -1.27 37.80
N GLY A 357 48.12 -0.96 37.11
CA GLY A 357 47.90 -1.39 35.72
C GLY A 357 46.45 -1.70 35.32
N ALA A 358 45.47 -1.58 36.22
CA ALA A 358 44.06 -1.88 35.91
C ALA A 358 43.31 -0.75 35.15
N ASP A 359 43.87 0.46 35.05
CA ASP A 359 43.19 1.66 34.54
C ASP A 359 43.05 1.75 33.01
N VAL A 360 43.29 0.64 32.27
CA VAL A 360 43.17 0.61 30.80
C VAL A 360 41.73 0.30 30.33
N PHE A 361 40.85 -0.11 31.25
CA PHE A 361 39.44 -0.40 30.97
C PHE A 361 38.50 0.28 31.97
N THR A 362 38.65 1.60 32.15
CA THR A 362 37.51 2.42 32.55
C THR A 362 36.59 2.54 31.33
N PRO A 363 35.42 1.89 31.27
CA PRO A 363 34.44 2.24 30.24
C PRO A 363 34.12 3.73 30.41
N ALA A 364 34.25 4.50 29.33
CA ALA A 364 33.80 5.89 29.33
C ALA A 364 32.37 5.93 29.87
N GLN A 365 32.09 6.84 30.81
CA GLN A 365 30.80 6.92 31.50
C GLN A 365 29.68 6.77 30.47
N GLN A 366 28.97 5.64 30.58
CA GLN A 366 28.00 5.23 29.59
C GLN A 366 26.86 6.24 29.64
N GLN A 367 26.88 7.21 28.72
CA GLN A 367 25.82 8.20 28.58
C GLN A 367 24.52 7.42 28.48
N ALA A 368 23.63 7.63 29.46
CA ALA A 368 22.39 6.90 29.54
C ALA A 368 21.64 7.08 28.23
N GLY A 369 21.41 5.97 27.52
CA GLY A 369 20.69 5.97 26.24
C GLY A 369 19.24 6.36 26.48
N GLY A 370 18.96 7.66 26.47
CA GLY A 370 17.60 8.16 26.47
C GLY A 370 16.88 7.71 25.20
N LYS A 371 15.62 7.28 25.33
CA LYS A 371 14.74 7.19 24.17
C LYS A 371 14.64 8.58 23.52
N PRO A 372 14.57 8.68 22.19
CA PRO A 372 14.22 9.94 21.51
C PRO A 372 12.94 10.54 22.11
N SER A 373 12.83 11.86 22.11
CA SER A 373 11.58 12.53 22.49
C SER A 373 10.50 12.15 21.48
N PRO A 374 9.29 11.73 21.91
CA PRO A 374 8.20 11.37 20.99
C PRO A 374 7.72 12.55 20.14
N ASN A 375 8.09 13.78 20.52
CA ASN A 375 7.71 14.99 19.78
C ASN A 375 8.67 15.31 18.62
N ILE A 376 9.81 14.62 18.48
CA ILE A 376 10.81 14.89 17.42
C ILE A 376 10.17 14.73 16.05
N TYR A 377 10.36 15.73 15.20
CA TYR A 377 9.78 15.79 13.86
C TYR A 377 10.88 15.66 12.82
N GLY A 378 10.78 14.68 11.91
CA GLY A 378 11.78 14.41 10.89
C GLY A 378 11.22 14.42 9.47
N LEU A 379 12.04 14.78 8.49
CA LEU A 379 11.68 14.71 7.07
C LEU A 379 12.84 14.18 6.23
N LEU A 380 12.48 13.54 5.12
CA LEU A 380 13.35 13.20 4.02
C LEU A 380 12.78 13.78 2.72
N THR A 381 13.48 14.76 2.16
CA THR A 381 13.09 15.38 0.88
C THR A 381 14.00 14.88 -0.24
N VAL A 382 13.42 14.15 -1.21
CA VAL A 382 14.14 13.67 -2.41
C VAL A 382 13.86 14.61 -3.58
N PHE A 383 14.92 15.23 -4.09
CA PHE A 383 14.91 16.09 -5.26
C PHE A 383 15.48 15.35 -6.48
N THR A 384 14.72 15.32 -7.57
CA THR A 384 15.24 14.98 -8.90
C THR A 384 15.72 16.27 -9.56
N ILE A 385 17.03 16.43 -9.72
CA ILE A 385 17.70 17.59 -10.27
C ILE A 385 17.68 17.56 -11.80
N MET A 386 17.56 18.72 -12.44
CA MET A 386 17.75 18.86 -13.89
C MET A 386 19.20 18.61 -14.29
N ASP A 387 19.41 18.03 -15.48
CA ASP A 387 20.76 17.80 -15.99
C ASP A 387 21.54 19.13 -16.12
N GLY A 388 22.80 19.10 -15.71
CA GLY A 388 23.66 20.30 -15.57
C GLY A 388 23.34 21.24 -14.40
N ALA A 389 22.25 21.05 -13.64
CA ALA A 389 21.90 21.94 -12.53
C ALA A 389 22.49 21.53 -11.15
N GLY A 390 23.14 20.36 -11.06
CA GLY A 390 23.69 19.79 -9.82
C GLY A 390 24.52 20.76 -8.99
N ASP A 391 25.60 21.30 -9.55
CA ASP A 391 26.51 22.21 -8.83
C ASP A 391 25.82 23.51 -8.36
N ALA A 392 24.77 23.95 -9.06
CA ALA A 392 24.00 25.14 -8.69
C ALA A 392 23.09 24.85 -7.49
N PHE A 393 22.41 23.69 -7.50
CA PHE A 393 21.63 23.20 -6.38
C PHE A 393 22.51 22.96 -5.14
N ASP A 394 23.68 22.36 -5.32
CA ASP A 394 24.59 22.04 -4.20
C ASP A 394 25.10 23.30 -3.49
N ARG A 395 25.46 24.36 -4.24
CA ARG A 395 25.82 25.67 -3.66
C ARG A 395 24.64 26.35 -2.95
N LEU A 396 23.43 26.22 -3.50
CA LEU A 396 22.22 26.76 -2.89
C LEU A 396 21.90 26.02 -1.57
N ALA A 397 22.01 24.69 -1.55
CA ALA A 397 21.83 23.87 -0.37
C ALA A 397 22.90 24.15 0.70
N GLU A 398 24.18 24.27 0.33
CA GLU A 398 25.28 24.62 1.24
C GLU A 398 25.06 25.99 1.91
N ALA A 399 24.63 26.99 1.13
CA ALA A 399 24.29 28.31 1.66
C ALA A 399 23.09 28.27 2.63
N THR A 400 22.11 27.40 2.39
CA THR A 400 20.98 27.16 3.30
C THR A 400 21.43 26.45 4.58
N VAL A 401 22.26 25.41 4.49
CA VAL A 401 22.84 24.70 5.65
C VAL A 401 23.60 25.67 6.57
N GLU A 402 24.42 26.56 6.01
CA GLU A 402 25.18 27.55 6.80
C GLU A 402 24.31 28.70 7.33
N ALA A 403 23.10 28.92 6.79
CA ALA A 403 22.12 29.82 7.40
C ALA A 403 21.40 29.15 8.59
N VAL A 404 20.88 27.93 8.39
CA VAL A 404 20.29 27.08 9.43
C VAL A 404 21.24 26.94 10.62
N ARG A 405 22.50 26.55 10.37
CA ARG A 405 23.54 26.36 11.40
C ARG A 405 23.80 27.59 12.28
N ARG A 406 23.60 28.81 11.75
CA ARG A 406 23.83 30.07 12.48
C ARG A 406 22.57 30.59 13.18
N GLY A 407 21.38 30.22 12.70
CA GLY A 407 20.11 30.80 13.15
C GLY A 407 19.17 29.87 13.93
N GLU A 408 19.31 28.54 13.78
CA GLU A 408 18.29 27.58 14.20
C GLU A 408 18.84 26.53 15.18
N PRO A 409 18.82 26.80 16.50
CA PRO A 409 19.29 25.84 17.51
C PRO A 409 18.37 24.62 17.68
N ASP A 410 17.14 24.69 17.16
CA ASP A 410 16.12 23.64 17.28
C ASP A 410 16.04 22.73 16.04
N THR A 411 16.80 23.05 14.99
CA THR A 411 17.04 22.20 13.83
C THR A 411 18.25 21.30 14.12
N LEU A 412 17.95 20.12 14.67
CA LEU A 412 18.92 19.16 15.19
C LEU A 412 19.79 18.53 14.08
N VAL A 413 19.22 18.32 12.90
CA VAL A 413 19.94 17.89 11.69
C VAL A 413 19.35 18.61 10.49
N TYR A 414 20.21 19.12 9.61
CA TYR A 414 19.83 19.58 8.27
C TYR A 414 20.99 19.23 7.33
N ALA A 415 20.84 18.14 6.57
CA ALA A 415 21.92 17.53 5.80
C ALA A 415 21.51 17.31 4.34
N CYS A 416 22.27 17.84 3.40
CA CYS A 416 22.10 17.57 1.96
C CYS A 416 23.05 16.47 1.50
N HIS A 417 22.53 15.46 0.80
CA HIS A 417 23.25 14.29 0.31
C HIS A 417 23.19 14.19 -1.21
N ALA A 418 24.33 13.89 -1.84
CA ALA A 418 24.39 13.43 -3.23
C ALA A 418 24.34 11.91 -3.31
N VAL A 419 23.49 11.36 -4.18
CA VAL A 419 23.30 9.91 -4.33
C VAL A 419 24.35 9.32 -5.28
N LYS A 420 25.24 8.47 -4.76
CA LYS A 420 26.38 7.90 -5.52
C LYS A 420 25.98 7.14 -6.79
N SER A 421 24.84 6.45 -6.76
CA SER A 421 24.28 5.68 -7.88
C SER A 421 23.36 6.51 -8.79
N ALA A 422 22.96 7.72 -8.38
CA ALA A 422 22.03 8.57 -9.11
C ALA A 422 22.51 10.05 -9.05
N PRO A 423 23.43 10.47 -9.92
CA PRO A 423 24.04 11.80 -9.87
C PRO A 423 23.05 12.97 -9.98
N LEU A 424 21.87 12.74 -10.57
CA LEU A 424 20.76 13.70 -10.67
C LEU A 424 19.79 13.65 -9.47
N GLN A 425 20.11 12.95 -8.38
CA GLN A 425 19.32 12.98 -7.16
C GLN A 425 20.05 13.68 -6.03
N ARG A 426 19.30 14.46 -5.25
CA ARG A 426 19.71 15.01 -3.96
C ARG A 426 18.68 14.63 -2.90
N ILE A 427 19.16 14.29 -1.72
CA ILE A 427 18.32 13.94 -0.57
C ILE A 427 18.66 14.91 0.54
N VAL A 428 17.67 15.67 1.01
CA VAL A 428 17.81 16.50 2.21
C VAL A 428 17.16 15.75 3.37
N TYR A 429 17.91 15.53 4.44
CA TYR A 429 17.45 14.91 5.67
C TYR A 429 17.40 15.98 6.78
N GLU A 430 16.24 16.12 7.38
CA GLU A 430 15.86 17.23 8.25
C GLU A 430 15.33 16.64 9.55
N LEU A 431 15.79 17.15 10.69
CA LEU A 431 15.36 16.71 12.01
C LEU A 431 15.24 17.89 12.96
N TYR A 432 14.07 18.03 13.57
CA TYR A 432 13.71 19.13 14.45
C TYR A 432 13.43 18.63 15.86
N ARG A 433 13.58 19.53 16.85
CA ARG A 433 13.18 19.28 18.23
C ARG A 433 11.72 18.83 18.32
N ASP A 434 10.86 19.49 17.55
CA ASP A 434 9.43 19.26 17.45
C ASP A 434 8.83 19.93 16.20
N GLU A 435 7.52 19.72 15.99
CA GLU A 435 6.77 20.31 14.87
C GLU A 435 6.71 21.84 14.89
N ILE A 436 6.86 22.48 16.07
CA ILE A 436 6.89 23.95 16.18
C ILE A 436 8.20 24.47 15.60
N ALA A 437 9.33 23.85 15.95
CA ALA A 437 10.64 24.15 15.38
C ALA A 437 10.65 23.97 13.84
N TYR A 438 9.96 22.96 13.30
CA TYR A 438 9.76 22.81 11.86
C TYR A 438 8.96 23.98 11.23
N ARG A 439 7.82 24.36 11.83
CA ARG A 439 7.01 25.49 11.34
C ARG A 439 7.76 26.82 11.41
N ASP A 440 8.66 26.99 12.37
CA ASP A 440 9.50 28.18 12.47
C ASP A 440 10.71 28.13 11.51
N HIS A 441 11.25 26.95 11.19
CA HIS A 441 12.18 26.75 10.08
C HIS A 441 11.55 27.15 8.73
N GLN A 442 10.35 26.66 8.42
CA GLN A 442 9.64 26.98 7.18
C GLN A 442 9.45 28.48 6.91
N ARG A 443 9.40 29.29 7.97
CA ARG A 443 9.23 30.75 7.92
C ARG A 443 10.54 31.53 7.72
N GLN A 444 11.70 30.86 7.72
CA GLN A 444 12.98 31.56 7.64
C GLN A 444 13.26 32.08 6.22
N PRO A 445 13.84 33.29 6.07
CA PRO A 445 14.15 33.87 4.76
C PRO A 445 15.07 33.01 3.88
N HIS A 446 15.98 32.22 4.47
CA HIS A 446 16.83 31.29 3.71
C HIS A 446 16.09 30.04 3.22
N VAL A 447 14.99 29.64 3.87
CA VAL A 447 14.12 28.55 3.42
C VAL A 447 13.20 29.02 2.30
N GLU A 448 12.61 30.21 2.42
CA GLU A 448 11.89 30.86 1.32
C GLU A 448 12.80 31.00 0.07
N ARG A 449 14.04 31.48 0.28
CA ARG A 449 15.05 31.57 -0.79
C ARG A 449 15.36 30.21 -1.41
N PHE A 450 15.54 29.16 -0.58
CA PHE A 450 15.78 27.80 -1.05
C PHE A 450 14.61 27.28 -1.90
N ILE A 451 13.37 27.47 -1.44
CA ILE A 451 12.14 27.06 -2.14
C ILE A 451 11.99 27.78 -3.48
N ASN A 452 12.29 29.09 -3.55
CA ASN A 452 12.15 29.89 -4.76
C ASN A 452 13.27 29.60 -5.78
N GLU A 453 14.54 29.63 -5.37
CA GLU A 453 15.67 29.43 -6.29
C GLU A 453 15.77 27.99 -6.81
N ARG A 454 15.36 26.97 -6.05
CA ARG A 454 15.42 25.57 -6.51
C ARG A 454 14.42 25.22 -7.62
N GLN A 455 13.37 26.02 -7.85
CA GLN A 455 12.33 25.69 -8.86
C GLN A 455 12.91 25.56 -10.27
N THR A 456 13.95 26.35 -10.59
CA THR A 456 14.65 26.31 -11.89
C THR A 456 15.80 25.30 -11.92
N MET A 457 15.87 24.39 -10.94
CA MET A 457 16.92 23.37 -10.80
C MET A 457 16.37 21.95 -10.63
N VAL A 458 15.06 21.80 -10.34
CA VAL A 458 14.43 20.54 -9.91
C VAL A 458 13.29 20.14 -10.84
N LEU A 459 13.26 18.87 -11.25
CA LEU A 459 12.16 18.24 -12.01
C LEU A 459 11.03 17.72 -11.12
N ALA A 460 11.37 17.16 -9.96
CA ALA A 460 10.43 16.58 -9.01
C ALA A 460 10.94 16.71 -7.57
N THR A 461 10.02 16.92 -6.63
CA THR A 461 10.28 16.94 -5.19
C THR A 461 9.32 15.96 -4.53
N ASN A 462 9.85 14.97 -3.82
CA ASN A 462 9.07 14.05 -2.99
C ASN A 462 9.45 14.30 -1.53
N VAL A 463 8.47 14.48 -0.65
CA VAL A 463 8.68 14.69 0.79
C VAL A 463 8.11 13.50 1.54
N ILE A 464 8.87 12.99 2.51
CA ILE A 464 8.49 11.87 3.37
C ILE A 464 8.69 12.32 4.82
N GLU A 465 7.64 12.24 5.63
CA GLU A 465 7.71 12.50 7.07
C GLU A 465 8.27 11.27 7.81
N LEU A 466 9.04 11.49 8.87
CA LEU A 466 9.80 10.46 9.57
C LEU A 466 9.63 10.54 11.09
N ASN A 467 9.34 9.38 11.70
CA ASN A 467 9.38 9.17 13.15
C ASN A 467 10.74 8.59 13.59
N VAL A 468 11.30 9.09 14.70
CA VAL A 468 12.59 8.62 15.24
C VAL A 468 12.38 7.61 16.36
N ASN A 469 12.26 6.33 16.00
CA ASN A 469 12.04 5.24 16.96
C ASN A 469 13.29 4.95 17.82
N ALA A 470 14.48 5.06 17.24
CA ALA A 470 15.76 4.92 17.93
C ALA A 470 16.86 5.73 17.22
N ALA A 471 17.77 6.34 17.98
CA ALA A 471 18.87 7.12 17.42
C ALA A 471 20.17 6.95 18.23
N LYS A 472 21.30 6.96 17.52
CA LYS A 472 22.62 7.20 18.09
C LYS A 472 23.16 8.50 17.48
N VAL A 473 23.00 9.61 18.20
CA VAL A 473 23.50 10.91 17.76
C VAL A 473 24.93 11.10 18.25
N VAL A 474 25.85 11.38 17.32
CA VAL A 474 27.23 11.79 17.61
C VAL A 474 27.53 12.96 16.67
N PRO A 475 28.14 14.06 17.14
CA PRO A 475 28.55 15.16 16.27
C PRO A 475 29.44 14.67 15.12
N LEU A 476 29.14 15.10 13.90
CA LEU A 476 29.94 14.75 12.73
C LEU A 476 31.36 15.34 12.86
N PRO A 477 32.43 14.58 12.52
CA PRO A 477 33.79 15.10 12.49
C PRO A 477 33.87 16.32 11.56
N THR A 478 34.03 17.50 12.15
CA THR A 478 34.11 18.76 11.40
C THR A 478 35.57 19.13 11.16
N VAL A 479 35.92 19.45 9.91
CA VAL A 479 37.26 19.97 9.58
C VAL A 479 37.28 21.45 9.98
N MET A 480 38.22 21.83 10.84
CA MET A 480 38.54 23.25 11.06
C MET A 480 39.44 23.73 9.93
N PHE A 481 39.05 24.83 9.28
CA PHE A 481 39.84 25.58 8.29
C PHE A 481 40.24 26.94 8.86
#